data_AF-A0A257QX29-F1
#
_entry.id   AF-A0A257QX29-F1
#
_cell.length_a   1.000
_cell.length_b   1.000
_cell.length_c   1.000
_cell.angle_alpha   90.00
_cell.angle_beta   90.00
_cell.angle_gamma   90.00
#
_symmetry.space_group_name_H-M   'P 1'
#
loop_
_entity.id
_entity.type
_entity.pdbx_description
1 polymer ?
#
loop_
_entity_poly.entity_id
_entity_poly.type
_entity_poly.pdbx_seq_one_letter_code
_entity_poly.pdbx_strand_id
1 'polypeptide(L)'
;MIMDYHLDLVVMIGHVGENLAQVIPIGETCLSRQVKISGVLIHKNASQVAALSSALRSIRPWTQTLAVVSEADYLPGLLHALGA
;
A
#
# COMPACT_ATOMS: atom_id res chain seq x y z
N MET A 1 -12.68 -6.95 24.88
CA MET A 1 -11.25 -6.72 25.23
C MET A 1 -10.55 -6.41 23.93
N ILE A 2 -10.37 -5.13 23.61
CA ILE A 2 -9.67 -4.74 22.37
C ILE A 2 -8.19 -4.81 22.73
N MET A 3 -7.47 -5.77 22.15
CA MET A 3 -6.02 -5.84 22.28
C MET A 3 -5.44 -4.58 21.67
N ASP A 4 -4.81 -3.74 22.50
CA ASP A 4 -4.14 -2.53 22.05
C ASP A 4 -2.78 -2.94 21.49
N TYR A 5 -2.77 -3.35 20.23
CA TYR A 5 -1.55 -3.54 19.48
C TYR A 5 -0.97 -2.16 19.17
N HIS A 6 0.16 -1.83 19.82
CA HIS A 6 1.01 -0.74 19.38
C HIS A 6 1.68 -1.15 18.06
N LEU A 7 1.07 -0.74 16.95
CA LEU A 7 1.64 -0.87 15.62
C LEU A 7 2.34 0.43 15.27
N ASP A 8 3.61 0.37 14.93
CA ASP A 8 4.36 1.55 14.49
C ASP A 8 4.21 1.81 12.98
N LEU A 9 3.92 0.76 12.22
CA LEU A 9 3.81 0.77 10.77
C LEU A 9 2.80 -0.28 10.27
N VAL A 10 1.96 0.12 9.32
CA VAL A 10 1.13 -0.76 8.51
C VAL A 10 1.60 -0.71 7.06
N VAL A 11 1.77 -1.88 6.46
CA VAL A 11 2.11 -2.00 5.04
C VAL A 11 0.87 -2.49 4.29
N MET A 12 0.31 -1.64 3.43
CA MET A 12 -0.79 -2.00 2.54
C MET A 12 -0.22 -2.54 1.23
N ILE A 13 -0.50 -3.80 0.92
CA ILE A 13 -0.08 -4.43 -0.33
C ILE A 13 -1.33 -4.70 -1.18
N GLY A 14 -1.34 -4.20 -2.41
CA GLY A 14 -2.46 -4.38 -3.33
C GLY A 14 -1.99 -4.66 -4.75
N HIS A 15 -2.78 -5.40 -5.51
CA HIS A 15 -2.52 -5.59 -6.93
C HIS A 15 -3.29 -4.58 -7.78
N VAL A 16 -2.62 -4.06 -8.81
CA VAL A 16 -3.26 -3.19 -9.80
C VAL A 16 -4.29 -4.00 -10.58
N GLY A 17 -5.50 -3.43 -10.71
CA GLY A 17 -6.64 -4.08 -11.35
C GLY A 17 -7.59 -4.79 -10.39
N GLU A 18 -7.23 -4.91 -9.11
CA GLU A 18 -8.12 -5.43 -8.07
C GLU A 18 -8.92 -4.33 -7.37
N ASN A 19 -9.93 -4.77 -6.61
CA ASN A 19 -10.74 -3.87 -5.79
C ASN A 19 -9.97 -3.52 -4.50
N LEU A 20 -9.56 -2.26 -4.39
CA LEU A 20 -8.83 -1.73 -3.23
C LEU A 20 -9.74 -1.00 -2.22
N ALA A 21 -11.06 -1.22 -2.20
CA ALA A 21 -11.97 -0.51 -1.29
C ALA A 21 -11.59 -0.63 0.20
N GLN A 22 -10.91 -1.71 0.59
CA GLN A 22 -10.47 -1.96 1.96
C GLN A 22 -9.40 -0.97 2.45
N VAL A 23 -8.71 -0.24 1.56
CA VAL A 23 -7.70 0.76 1.96
C VAL A 23 -8.32 1.91 2.76
N ILE A 24 -9.61 2.20 2.57
CA ILE A 24 -10.31 3.29 3.25
C ILE A 24 -10.46 3.00 4.75
N PRO A 25 -11.16 1.93 5.19
CA PRO A 25 -11.31 1.67 6.61
C PRO A 25 -9.97 1.39 7.32
N ILE A 26 -8.99 0.80 6.62
CA ILE A 26 -7.64 0.61 7.16
C ILE A 26 -6.96 1.97 7.36
N GLY A 27 -7.03 2.85 6.35
CA GLY A 27 -6.46 4.19 6.39
C GLY A 27 -7.04 5.05 7.51
N GLU A 28 -8.37 5.08 7.63
CA GLU A 28 -9.08 5.79 8.72
C GLU A 28 -8.68 5.27 10.10
N THR A 29 -8.57 3.94 10.25
CA THR A 29 -8.16 3.32 11.51
C THR A 29 -6.72 3.67 11.87
N CYS A 30 -5.80 3.61 10.91
CA CYS A 30 -4.40 3.93 11.15
C CYS A 30 -4.21 5.42 11.45
N LEU A 31 -4.93 6.30 10.76
CA LEU A 31 -4.88 7.74 10.98
C LEU A 31 -5.39 8.12 12.37
N SER A 32 -6.50 7.53 12.82
CA SER A 32 -7.02 7.78 14.18
C SER A 32 -6.08 7.28 15.29
N ARG A 33 -5.24 6.27 14.99
CA ARG A 33 -4.25 5.70 15.90
C ARG A 33 -2.84 6.27 15.72
N GLN A 34 -2.66 7.27 14.84
CA GLN A 34 -1.34 7.85 14.50
C GLN A 34 -0.30 6.82 14.02
N VAL A 35 -0.76 5.73 13.39
CA VAL A 35 0.09 4.66 12.85
C VAL A 35 0.55 5.04 11.44
N LYS A 36 1.83 4.81 11.14
CA LYS A 36 2.38 5.07 9.81
C LYS A 36 1.85 4.07 8.80
N ILE A 37 1.68 4.52 7.55
CA ILE A 37 1.22 3.65 6.47
C ILE A 37 2.17 3.76 5.28
N SER A 38 2.70 2.61 4.86
CA SER A 38 3.41 2.45 3.59
C SER A 38 2.57 1.62 2.63
N GLY A 39 2.52 2.01 1.36
CA GLY A 39 1.79 1.29 0.31
C GLY A 39 2.73 0.62 -0.68
N VAL A 40 2.33 -0.55 -1.14
CA VAL A 40 2.97 -1.26 -2.26
C VAL A 40 1.89 -1.67 -3.23
N LEU A 41 1.98 -1.19 -4.47
CA LEU A 41 1.14 -1.62 -5.57
C LEU A 41 1.92 -2.52 -6.52
N ILE A 42 1.44 -3.75 -6.69
CA ILE A 42 2.04 -4.73 -7.58
C ILE A 42 1.29 -4.70 -8.91
N HIS A 43 1.98 -4.44 -10.02
CA HIS A 43 1.39 -4.50 -11.36
C HIS A 43 1.99 -5.65 -12.18
N LYS A 44 1.13 -6.39 -12.89
CA LYS A 44 1.57 -7.51 -13.75
C LYS A 44 1.95 -7.06 -15.17
N ASN A 45 1.39 -5.94 -15.64
CA ASN A 45 1.60 -5.45 -17.00
C ASN A 45 1.59 -3.93 -17.06
N ALA A 46 2.61 -3.35 -17.70
CA ALA A 46 2.76 -1.90 -17.88
C ALA A 46 1.65 -1.26 -18.75
N SER A 47 0.88 -2.08 -19.49
CA SER A 47 -0.20 -1.61 -20.35
C SER A 47 -1.46 -1.17 -19.61
N GLN A 48 -1.58 -1.43 -18.30
CA GLN A 48 -2.79 -1.11 -17.52
C GLN A 48 -2.74 0.26 -16.83
N VAL A 49 -2.44 1.32 -17.60
CA VAL A 49 -2.28 2.69 -17.08
C VAL A 49 -3.53 3.19 -16.34
N ALA A 50 -4.72 2.88 -16.86
CA ALA A 50 -5.99 3.28 -16.23
C ALA A 50 -6.20 2.59 -14.88
N ALA A 51 -5.93 1.28 -14.80
CA ALA A 51 -6.06 0.52 -13.55
C ALA A 51 -5.03 0.98 -12.52
N LEU A 52 -3.78 1.26 -12.93
CA LEU A 52 -2.75 1.80 -12.07
C LEU A 52 -3.16 3.18 -11.53
N SER A 53 -3.67 4.05 -12.39
CA SER A 53 -4.15 5.38 -11.99
C SER A 53 -5.28 5.29 -10.96
N SER A 54 -6.21 4.36 -11.13
CA SER A 54 -7.30 4.11 -10.18
C SER A 54 -6.77 3.59 -8.83
N ALA A 55 -5.83 2.64 -8.87
CA ALA A 55 -5.21 2.09 -7.67
C ALA A 55 -4.43 3.16 -6.89
N LEU A 56 -3.65 3.98 -7.59
CA LEU A 56 -2.93 5.12 -7.00
C LEU A 56 -3.88 6.10 -6.31
N ARG A 57 -5.00 6.47 -6.95
CA ARG A 57 -6.00 7.37 -6.34
C ARG A 57 -6.61 6.78 -5.07
N SER A 58 -6.75 5.46 -5.01
CA SER A 58 -7.34 4.77 -3.86
C SER A 58 -6.40 4.73 -2.66
N ILE A 59 -5.12 4.41 -2.89
CA ILE A 59 -4.15 4.15 -1.81
C ILE A 59 -3.38 5.41 -1.37
N ARG A 60 -3.09 6.34 -2.29
CA ARG A 60 -2.25 7.52 -2.05
C ARG A 60 -2.72 8.44 -0.92
N PRO A 61 -4.03 8.66 -0.68
CA PRO A 61 -4.46 9.52 0.42
C PRO A 61 -4.04 9.01 1.81
N TRP A 62 -3.79 7.70 1.94
CA TRP A 62 -3.54 7.04 3.22
C TRP A 62 -2.05 6.81 3.48
N THR A 63 -1.25 6.64 2.42
CA THR A 63 0.15 6.23 2.52
C THR A 63 1.11 7.40 2.57
N GLN A 64 2.09 7.35 3.45
CA GLN A 64 3.21 8.30 3.51
C GLN A 64 4.27 7.98 2.45
N THR A 65 4.47 6.69 2.19
CA THR A 65 5.39 6.19 1.16
C THR A 65 4.63 5.21 0.28
N LEU A 66 4.77 5.31 -1.04
CA LEU A 66 4.09 4.44 -1.99
C LEU A 66 5.06 3.94 -3.04
N ALA A 67 5.28 2.62 -3.06
CA ALA A 67 6.04 1.94 -4.10
C ALA A 67 5.08 1.32 -5.11
N VAL A 68 5.43 1.42 -6.39
CA VAL A 68 4.77 0.69 -7.48
C VAL A 68 5.81 -0.25 -8.06
N VAL A 69 5.52 -1.55 -8.05
CA VAL A 69 6.48 -2.59 -8.46
C VAL A 69 5.86 -3.52 -9.47
N SER A 70 6.68 -4.03 -10.38
CA SER A 70 6.30 -5.10 -11.28
C SER A 70 6.76 -6.44 -10.75
N GLU A 71 6.12 -7.52 -11.19
CA GLU A 71 6.57 -8.89 -10.88
C GLU A 71 7.99 -9.17 -11.44
N ALA A 72 8.43 -8.42 -12.45
CA ALA A 72 9.79 -8.46 -12.99
C ALA A 72 10.80 -7.67 -12.13
N ASP A 73 10.34 -6.71 -11.34
CA ASP A 73 11.14 -5.87 -10.45
C ASP A 73 11.11 -6.47 -9.03
N TYR A 74 11.90 -7.52 -8.86
CA TYR A 74 11.84 -8.44 -7.72
C TYR A 74 12.06 -7.78 -6.33
N LEU A 75 11.42 -8.39 -5.32
CA LEU A 75 11.33 -8.10 -3.88
C LEU A 75 12.57 -7.53 -3.14
N PRO A 76 13.83 -7.88 -3.45
CA PRO A 76 15.01 -7.40 -2.72
C PRO A 76 15.21 -5.87 -2.81
N GLY A 77 14.93 -5.28 -3.97
CA GLY A 77 14.99 -3.81 -4.12
C GLY A 77 13.90 -3.10 -3.31
N LEU A 78 12.78 -3.79 -3.09
CA LEU A 78 11.62 -3.29 -2.36
C LEU A 78 11.84 -3.28 -0.85
N LEU A 79 12.47 -4.34 -0.32
CA LEU A 79 12.87 -4.41 1.10
C LEU A 79 13.92 -3.37 1.44
N HIS A 80 14.90 -3.17 0.55
CA HIS A 80 15.92 -2.13 0.71
C HIS A 80 15.32 -0.71 0.73
N ALA A 81 14.35 -0.42 -0.15
CA ALA A 81 13.67 0.88 -0.18
C ALA A 81 12.77 1.15 1.04
N LEU A 82 12.30 0.09 1.71
CA LEU A 82 11.50 0.17 2.93
C LEU A 82 12.36 0.22 4.21
N GLY A 83 13.69 0.18 4.09
CA GLY A 83 14.62 0.30 5.21
C GLY A 83 14.80 -0.99 6.03
N ALA A 84 14.52 -2.15 5.44
CA ALA A 84 14.79 -3.48 6.02
C ALA A 84 16.18 -4.00 5.62
#